data_AF-A0A2D7IJK2-F1
#
_entry.id   AF-A0A2D7IJK2-F1
#
_cell.length_a   1.000
_cell.length_b   1.000
_cell.length_c   1.000
_cell.angle_alpha   90.00
_cell.angle_beta   90.00
_cell.angle_gamma   90.00
#
_symmetry.space_group_name_H-M   'P 1'
#
loop_
_entity.id
_entity.type
_entity.pdbx_description
1 polymer ?
#
loop_
_entity_poly.entity_id
_entity_poly.type
_entity_poly.pdbx_seq_one_letter_code
_entity_poly.pdbx_strand_id
1 'polypeptide(L)'
;MMIKSLKIFGYKTLLLLFVLYFNEVFPKDNKLFWDGRDWNRVKKIADYNTNYEFIIKKAYLEGVLDGRLFSYLKTWENNKVIADNVFSETVDYLTIRELIKNIDHFYNDPMNSYIPIPSAVLIANMYAKRMNMENIDLYIKSTRKWINELTLDLDTLNYSKLLEQKVIKHNND
;
A
#
# COMPACT_ATOMS: atom_id res chain seq x y z
N MET A 1 -55.69 15.13 25.17
CA MET A 1 -54.92 15.59 24.00
C MET A 1 -53.63 14.80 23.94
N MET A 2 -53.39 14.14 22.80
CA MET A 2 -52.28 13.24 22.47
C MET A 2 -50.91 13.65 23.02
N ILE A 3 -50.12 12.70 23.54
CA ILE A 3 -48.90 12.21 22.86
C ILE A 3 -48.81 10.68 23.07
N LYS A 4 -48.79 9.95 21.95
CA LYS A 4 -48.72 8.48 21.85
C LYS A 4 -47.26 8.01 21.89
N SER A 5 -47.09 6.84 22.53
CA SER A 5 -46.09 5.79 22.27
C SER A 5 -44.61 6.18 22.26
N LEU A 6 -43.95 6.02 23.42
CA LEU A 6 -42.55 5.60 23.44
C LEU A 6 -42.53 4.10 23.09
N LYS A 7 -42.18 3.76 21.84
CA LYS A 7 -41.95 2.37 21.43
C LYS A 7 -40.78 1.82 22.24
N ILE A 8 -41.07 0.85 23.10
CA ILE A 8 -40.05 0.02 23.77
C ILE A 8 -39.32 -0.72 22.66
N PHE A 9 -38.08 -0.30 22.36
CA PHE A 9 -37.22 -1.01 21.41
C PHE A 9 -36.99 -2.43 21.94
N GLY A 10 -37.50 -3.43 21.23
CA GLY A 10 -37.34 -4.83 21.61
C GLY A 10 -35.86 -5.25 21.62
N TYR A 11 -35.51 -6.25 22.43
CA TYR A 11 -34.12 -6.72 22.57
C TYR A 11 -33.47 -7.05 21.22
N LYS A 12 -34.25 -7.55 20.25
CA LYS A 12 -33.78 -7.84 18.88
C LYS A 12 -33.30 -6.59 18.14
N THR A 13 -33.97 -5.45 18.31
CA THR A 13 -33.59 -4.19 17.68
C THR A 13 -32.35 -3.60 18.33
N LEU A 14 -32.22 -3.75 19.65
CA LEU A 14 -31.02 -3.39 20.42
C LEU A 14 -29.81 -4.24 20.02
N LEU A 15 -30.01 -5.54 19.80
CA LEU A 15 -28.96 -6.48 19.35
C LEU A 15 -28.54 -6.19 17.91
N LEU A 16 -29.48 -5.82 17.04
CA LEU A 16 -29.19 -5.43 15.65
C LEU A 16 -28.42 -4.10 15.59
N LEU A 17 -28.76 -3.12 16.43
CA LEU A 17 -27.98 -1.88 16.58
C LEU A 17 -26.58 -2.16 17.14
N PHE A 18 -26.46 -3.07 18.10
CA PHE A 18 -25.16 -3.48 18.64
C PHE A 18 -24.28 -4.13 17.55
N VAL A 19 -24.82 -5.06 16.76
CA VAL A 19 -24.10 -5.69 15.64
C VAL A 19 -23.69 -4.67 14.57
N LEU A 20 -24.56 -3.71 14.25
CA LEU A 20 -24.22 -2.65 13.30
C LEU A 20 -23.13 -1.72 13.83
N TYR A 21 -23.15 -1.38 15.13
CA TYR A 21 -22.15 -0.53 15.77
C TYR A 21 -20.75 -1.18 15.79
N PHE A 22 -20.64 -2.50 15.95
CA PHE A 22 -19.34 -3.19 15.93
C PHE A 22 -18.66 -3.22 14.55
N ASN A 23 -19.40 -3.04 13.45
CA ASN A 23 -18.80 -3.06 12.11
C ASN A 23 -18.00 -1.80 11.78
N GLU A 24 -18.20 -0.69 12.51
CA GLU A 24 -17.47 0.57 12.26
C GLU A 24 -16.21 0.74 13.13
N VAL A 25 -15.92 -0.19 14.05
CA VAL A 25 -14.82 -0.07 15.03
C VAL A 25 -13.56 -0.82 14.62
N PHE A 26 -13.45 -1.29 13.38
CA PHE A 26 -12.15 -1.76 12.88
C PHE A 26 -11.32 -0.54 12.46
N PRO A 27 -10.26 -0.16 13.18
CA PRO A 27 -9.35 0.86 12.69
C PRO A 27 -8.84 0.37 11.33
N LYS A 28 -9.12 1.14 10.27
CA LYS A 28 -8.38 0.97 9.03
C LYS A 28 -6.96 1.40 9.38
N ASP A 29 -6.02 0.45 9.41
CA ASP A 29 -4.61 0.78 9.45
C ASP A 29 -4.36 1.87 8.40
N ASN A 30 -3.73 2.98 8.79
CA ASN A 30 -3.36 4.07 7.89
C ASN A 30 -2.25 3.58 6.96
N LYS A 31 -2.61 2.66 6.07
CA LYS A 31 -1.69 1.93 5.25
C LYS A 31 -1.52 2.67 3.93
N LEU A 32 -0.33 3.24 3.75
CA LEU A 32 0.03 3.97 2.53
C LEU A 32 0.19 3.05 1.32
N PHE A 33 0.69 1.83 1.51
CA PHE A 33 1.06 0.91 0.43
C PHE A 33 0.60 -0.51 0.71
N TRP A 34 0.26 -1.29 -0.31
CA TRP A 34 0.26 -2.74 -0.13
C TRP A 34 1.66 -3.24 0.17
N ASP A 35 1.74 -4.26 1.01
CA ASP A 35 2.97 -4.95 1.39
C ASP A 35 2.80 -6.47 1.22
N GLY A 36 3.77 -7.24 1.71
CA GLY A 36 3.74 -8.70 1.65
C GLY A 36 2.53 -9.34 2.34
N ARG A 37 1.95 -8.69 3.35
CA ARG A 37 0.73 -9.20 4.02
C ARG A 37 -0.47 -9.13 3.09
N ASP A 38 -0.63 -8.01 2.38
CA ASP A 38 -1.69 -7.87 1.38
C ASP A 38 -1.47 -8.82 0.21
N TRP A 39 -0.22 -8.89 -0.27
CA TRP A 39 0.16 -9.77 -1.36
C TRP A 39 -0.19 -11.24 -1.07
N ASN A 40 0.18 -11.72 0.12
CA ASN A 40 -0.08 -13.10 0.55
C ASN A 40 -1.58 -13.33 0.79
N ARG A 41 -2.34 -12.29 1.18
CA ARG A 41 -3.79 -12.35 1.36
C ARG A 41 -4.55 -12.47 0.04
N VAL A 42 -3.97 -12.10 -1.11
CA VAL A 42 -4.62 -12.22 -2.42
C VAL A 42 -5.11 -13.65 -2.68
N LYS A 43 -4.35 -14.67 -2.27
CA LYS A 43 -4.75 -16.08 -2.40
C LYS A 43 -6.11 -16.36 -1.76
N LYS A 44 -6.37 -15.78 -0.59
CA LYS A 44 -7.66 -15.89 0.11
C LYS A 44 -8.74 -15.04 -0.56
N ILE A 45 -8.40 -13.83 -1.04
CA ILE A 45 -9.34 -12.94 -1.75
C ILE A 45 -9.81 -13.58 -3.06
N ALA A 46 -8.92 -14.29 -3.76
CA ALA A 46 -9.18 -15.00 -4.99
C ALA A 46 -9.92 -16.34 -4.78
N ASP A 47 -10.33 -16.67 -3.55
CA ASP A 47 -10.90 -17.98 -3.19
C ASP A 47 -10.03 -19.16 -3.67
N TYR A 48 -8.71 -19.01 -3.51
CA TYR A 48 -7.70 -20.00 -3.93
C TYR A 48 -7.70 -20.32 -5.43
N ASN A 49 -8.39 -19.54 -6.26
CA ASN A 49 -8.38 -19.66 -7.71
C ASN A 49 -7.12 -19.00 -8.29
N THR A 50 -6.27 -19.80 -8.94
CA THR A 50 -4.98 -19.34 -9.48
C THR A 50 -5.13 -18.30 -10.58
N ASN A 51 -6.19 -18.35 -11.39
CA ASN A 51 -6.45 -17.37 -12.44
C ASN A 51 -6.85 -16.02 -11.84
N TYR A 52 -7.72 -16.02 -10.83
CA TYR A 52 -8.13 -14.79 -10.15
C TYR A 52 -7.00 -14.19 -9.32
N GLU A 53 -6.20 -15.03 -8.65
CA GLU A 53 -4.99 -14.59 -7.96
C GLU A 53 -4.04 -13.88 -8.93
N PHE A 54 -3.80 -14.50 -10.09
CA PHE A 54 -2.96 -13.89 -11.13
C PHE A 54 -3.53 -12.57 -11.62
N ILE A 55 -4.84 -12.48 -11.91
CA ILE A 55 -5.48 -11.25 -12.39
C ILE A 55 -5.36 -10.12 -11.37
N ILE A 56 -5.62 -10.39 -10.08
CA ILE A 56 -5.53 -9.39 -9.02
C ILE A 56 -4.08 -8.89 -8.86
N LYS A 57 -3.12 -9.81 -8.77
CA LYS A 57 -1.69 -9.47 -8.65
C LYS A 57 -1.20 -8.70 -9.88
N LYS A 58 -1.60 -9.13 -11.09
CA LYS A 58 -1.31 -8.46 -12.36
C LYS A 58 -1.83 -7.02 -12.35
N ALA A 59 -3.12 -6.82 -12.08
CA ALA A 59 -3.73 -5.50 -12.12
C ALA A 59 -3.06 -4.53 -11.13
N TYR A 60 -2.69 -5.02 -9.94
CA TYR A 60 -1.96 -4.22 -8.96
C TYR A 60 -0.58 -3.80 -9.48
N LEU A 61 0.20 -4.76 -10.01
CA LEU A 61 1.54 -4.48 -10.54
C LEU A 61 1.52 -3.55 -11.74
N GLU A 62 0.58 -3.73 -12.66
CA GLU A 62 0.39 -2.82 -13.80
C GLU A 62 0.09 -1.40 -13.31
N GLY A 63 -0.80 -1.24 -12.33
CA GLY A 63 -1.07 0.07 -11.72
C GLY A 63 0.16 0.72 -11.06
N VAL A 64 1.01 -0.07 -10.40
CA VAL A 64 2.28 0.44 -9.83
C VAL A 64 3.23 0.92 -10.93
N LEU A 65 3.39 0.13 -11.99
CA LEU A 65 4.27 0.46 -13.11
C LEU A 65 3.76 1.68 -13.88
N ASP A 66 2.46 1.76 -14.13
CA ASP A 66 1.81 2.91 -14.79
C ASP A 66 1.94 4.18 -13.94
N GLY A 67 1.73 4.07 -12.62
CA GLY A 67 1.91 5.20 -11.69
C GLY A 67 3.36 5.71 -11.67
N ARG A 68 4.35 4.81 -11.72
CA ARG A 68 5.75 5.19 -11.87
C ARG A 68 6.02 5.87 -13.20
N LEU A 69 5.53 5.31 -14.31
CA LEU A 69 5.69 5.89 -15.65
C LEU A 69 5.08 7.29 -15.72
N PHE A 70 3.87 7.46 -15.19
CA PHE A 70 3.22 8.76 -15.09
C PHE A 70 4.09 9.77 -14.31
N SER A 71 4.63 9.35 -13.17
CA SER A 71 5.48 10.21 -12.32
C SER A 71 6.75 10.63 -13.05
N TYR A 72 7.41 9.69 -13.74
CA TYR A 72 8.56 9.97 -14.59
C TYR A 72 8.22 11.01 -15.66
N LEU A 73 7.16 10.80 -16.43
CA LEU A 73 6.75 11.72 -17.50
C LEU A 73 6.43 13.12 -16.95
N LYS A 74 5.78 13.19 -15.79
CA LYS A 74 5.46 14.46 -15.15
C LYS A 74 6.69 15.21 -14.63
N THR A 75 7.66 14.49 -14.08
CA THR A 75 8.95 15.09 -13.69
C THR A 75 9.75 15.51 -14.92
N TRP A 76 9.76 14.70 -15.97
CA TRP A 76 10.50 14.94 -17.20
C TRP A 76 10.01 16.20 -17.94
N GLU A 77 8.70 16.44 -17.95
CA GLU A 77 8.08 17.67 -18.48
C GLU A 77 8.71 18.94 -17.86
N ASN A 78 9.05 18.88 -16.57
CA ASN A 78 9.62 20.01 -15.84
C ASN A 78 11.15 20.03 -15.87
N ASN A 79 11.79 18.88 -15.64
CA ASN A 79 13.24 18.76 -15.63
C ASN A 79 13.68 17.32 -15.98
N LYS A 80 14.20 17.18 -17.20
CA LYS A 80 14.65 15.90 -17.75
C LYS A 80 15.80 15.27 -16.94
N VAL A 81 16.78 16.07 -16.55
CA VAL A 81 17.96 15.58 -15.81
C VAL A 81 17.55 15.00 -14.46
N ILE A 82 16.59 15.63 -13.78
CA ILE A 82 16.07 15.11 -12.51
C ILE A 82 15.27 13.82 -12.75
N ALA A 83 14.41 13.78 -13.77
CA ALA A 83 13.62 12.59 -14.09
C ALA A 83 14.52 11.38 -14.38
N ASP A 84 15.51 11.55 -15.26
CA ASP A 84 16.42 10.48 -15.67
C ASP A 84 17.27 9.98 -14.49
N ASN A 85 17.63 10.86 -13.55
CA ASN A 85 18.38 10.49 -12.35
C ASN A 85 17.48 9.73 -11.34
N VAL A 86 16.34 10.32 -10.99
CA VAL A 86 15.43 9.79 -9.95
C VAL A 86 14.80 8.47 -10.37
N PHE A 87 14.51 8.27 -11.65
CA PHE A 87 13.86 7.08 -12.20
C PHE A 87 14.83 6.20 -13.01
N SER A 88 16.13 6.26 -12.69
CA SER A 88 17.18 5.48 -13.36
C SER A 88 17.13 3.98 -13.08
N GLU A 89 16.34 3.56 -12.09
CA GLU A 89 16.19 2.16 -11.71
C GLU A 89 15.44 1.34 -12.76
N THR A 90 15.84 0.07 -12.89
CA THR A 90 15.23 -0.85 -13.86
C THR A 90 14.01 -1.54 -13.25
N VAL A 91 12.86 -1.39 -13.89
CA VAL A 91 11.57 -1.95 -13.45
C VAL A 91 10.96 -2.94 -14.44
N ASP A 92 11.50 -2.99 -15.66
CA ASP A 92 10.94 -3.65 -16.85
C ASP A 92 11.75 -4.86 -17.31
N TYR A 93 12.72 -5.32 -16.51
CA TYR A 93 13.55 -6.48 -16.86
C TYR A 93 12.76 -7.80 -16.81
N LEU A 94 11.75 -7.87 -15.95
CA LEU A 94 10.88 -9.03 -15.78
C LEU A 94 9.53 -8.83 -16.46
N THR A 95 9.00 -9.87 -17.11
CA THR A 95 7.58 -9.89 -17.48
C THR A 95 6.70 -9.90 -16.23
N ILE A 96 5.45 -9.46 -16.32
CA ILE A 96 4.52 -9.47 -15.16
C ILE A 96 4.44 -10.84 -14.49
N ARG A 97 4.45 -11.94 -15.26
CA ARG A 97 4.40 -13.29 -14.71
C ARG A 97 5.66 -13.63 -13.91
N GLU A 98 6.83 -13.26 -14.42
CA GLU A 98 8.09 -13.47 -13.70
C GLU A 98 8.20 -12.55 -12.50
N LEU A 99 7.73 -11.30 -12.61
CA LEU A 99 7.69 -10.34 -11.53
C LEU A 99 6.84 -10.86 -10.37
N ILE A 100 5.63 -11.36 -10.66
CA ILE A 100 4.76 -12.01 -9.66
C ILE A 100 5.51 -13.15 -8.98
N LYS A 101 6.16 -14.05 -9.74
CA LYS A 101 6.89 -15.19 -9.19
C LYS A 101 8.05 -14.76 -8.29
N ASN A 102 8.79 -13.73 -8.67
CA ASN A 102 9.90 -13.21 -7.87
C ASN A 102 9.41 -12.52 -6.60
N ILE A 103 8.31 -11.76 -6.67
CA ILE A 103 7.68 -11.12 -5.51
C ILE A 103 7.08 -12.17 -4.56
N ASP A 104 6.44 -13.22 -5.08
CA ASP A 104 5.99 -14.38 -4.31
C ASP A 104 7.17 -15.01 -3.55
N HIS A 105 8.30 -15.24 -4.22
CA HIS A 105 9.48 -15.77 -3.58
C HIS A 105 10.03 -14.84 -2.50
N PHE A 106 10.09 -13.54 -2.78
CA PHE A 106 10.59 -12.53 -1.85
C PHE A 106 9.75 -12.47 -0.55
N TYR A 107 8.43 -12.55 -0.66
CA TYR A 107 7.51 -12.54 0.48
C TYR A 107 7.31 -13.91 1.16
N ASN A 108 7.99 -14.95 0.70
CA ASN A 108 8.09 -16.20 1.47
C ASN A 108 8.90 -16.01 2.76
N ASP A 109 9.82 -15.04 2.81
CA ASP A 109 10.50 -14.65 4.04
C ASP A 109 9.58 -13.73 4.88
N PRO A 110 9.18 -14.14 6.10
CA PRO A 110 8.35 -13.32 6.97
C PRO A 110 8.94 -11.93 7.27
N MET A 111 10.26 -11.79 7.27
CA MET A 111 10.96 -10.52 7.50
C MET A 111 10.77 -9.50 6.36
N ASN A 112 10.23 -9.93 5.22
CA ASN A 112 9.89 -9.05 4.10
C ASN A 112 8.43 -8.60 4.12
N SER A 113 7.58 -9.12 5.01
CA SER A 113 6.13 -8.92 4.95
C SER A 113 5.66 -7.46 5.01
N TYR A 114 6.47 -6.56 5.60
CA TYR A 114 6.16 -5.14 5.75
C TYR A 114 6.83 -4.25 4.68
N ILE A 115 7.60 -4.85 3.76
CA ILE A 115 8.20 -4.12 2.65
C ILE A 115 7.10 -3.83 1.61
N PRO A 116 6.93 -2.56 1.19
CA PRO A 116 5.94 -2.20 0.18
C PRO A 116 6.16 -2.87 -1.16
N ILE A 117 5.08 -3.17 -1.87
CA ILE A 117 5.16 -3.82 -3.19
C ILE A 117 5.96 -3.01 -4.22
N PRO A 118 5.84 -1.67 -4.32
CA PRO A 118 6.69 -0.91 -5.24
C PRO A 118 8.19 -1.14 -5.01
N SER A 119 8.63 -1.27 -3.75
CA SER A 119 10.01 -1.60 -3.43
C SER A 119 10.34 -3.05 -3.76
N ALA A 120 9.41 -3.99 -3.54
CA ALA A 120 9.59 -5.38 -3.94
C ALA A 120 9.72 -5.56 -5.46
N VAL A 121 9.07 -4.71 -6.27
CA VAL A 121 9.26 -4.67 -7.73
C VAL A 121 10.70 -4.34 -8.09
N LEU A 122 11.30 -3.35 -7.42
CA LEU A 122 12.70 -2.98 -7.63
C LEU A 122 13.62 -4.10 -7.23
N ILE A 123 13.44 -4.65 -6.03
CA ILE A 123 14.25 -5.76 -5.51
C ILE A 123 14.18 -6.98 -6.45
N ALA A 124 12.99 -7.33 -6.95
CA ALA A 124 12.82 -8.43 -7.90
C ALA A 124 13.60 -8.20 -9.20
N ASN A 125 13.57 -6.98 -9.75
CA ASN A 125 14.37 -6.64 -10.93
C ASN A 125 15.88 -6.62 -10.62
N MET A 126 16.31 -6.17 -9.44
CA MET A 126 17.73 -6.22 -9.03
C MET A 126 18.25 -7.66 -8.96
N TYR A 127 17.45 -8.57 -8.37
CA TYR A 127 17.77 -10.00 -8.36
C TYR A 127 17.86 -10.58 -9.77
N ALA A 128 16.89 -10.27 -10.62
CA ALA A 128 16.85 -10.78 -11.99
C ALA A 128 18.03 -10.28 -12.84
N LYS A 129 18.48 -9.04 -12.61
CA LYS A 129 19.67 -8.46 -13.23
C LYS A 129 20.99 -8.94 -12.63
N ARG A 130 20.95 -9.78 -11.60
CA ARG A 130 22.15 -10.29 -10.89
C ARG A 130 23.05 -9.16 -10.39
N MET A 131 22.45 -8.11 -9.83
CA MET A 131 23.20 -7.06 -9.15
C MET A 131 23.97 -7.64 -7.96
N ASN A 132 25.00 -6.93 -7.49
CA ASN A 132 25.75 -7.35 -6.30
C ASN A 132 24.80 -7.55 -5.10
N MET A 133 24.84 -8.73 -4.49
CA MET A 133 24.01 -9.10 -3.35
C MET A 133 24.16 -8.13 -2.17
N GLU A 134 25.36 -7.60 -1.93
CA GLU A 134 25.59 -6.59 -0.89
C GLU A 134 24.74 -5.33 -1.13
N ASN A 135 24.64 -4.88 -2.38
CA ASN A 135 23.83 -3.73 -2.74
C ASN A 135 22.32 -4.01 -2.60
N ILE A 136 21.89 -5.24 -2.93
CA ILE A 136 20.50 -5.67 -2.76
C ILE A 136 20.13 -5.71 -1.28
N ASP A 137 20.99 -6.29 -0.44
CA ASP A 137 20.78 -6.38 1.01
C ASP A 137 20.75 -4.99 1.67
N LEU A 138 21.66 -4.10 1.25
CA LEU A 138 21.66 -2.70 1.68
C LEU A 138 20.38 -1.98 1.29
N TYR A 139 19.89 -2.20 0.07
CA TYR A 139 18.63 -1.64 -0.39
C TYR A 139 17.46 -2.15 0.47
N ILE A 140 17.33 -3.47 0.64
CA ILE A 140 16.29 -4.09 1.48
C ILE A 140 16.32 -3.52 2.90
N LYS A 141 17.50 -3.43 3.52
CA LYS A 141 17.67 -2.87 4.87
C LYS A 141 17.24 -1.41 4.93
N SER A 142 17.61 -0.61 3.92
CA SER A 142 17.25 0.80 3.84
C SER A 142 15.74 0.99 3.66
N THR A 143 15.10 0.19 2.81
CA THR A 143 13.64 0.19 2.63
C THR A 143 12.91 -0.17 3.92
N ARG A 144 13.36 -1.20 4.64
CA ARG A 144 12.79 -1.59 5.93
C ARG A 144 12.87 -0.46 6.96
N LYS A 145 14.03 0.20 7.04
CA LYS A 145 14.21 1.36 7.92
C LYS A 145 13.27 2.51 7.53
N TRP A 146 13.24 2.86 6.25
CA TRP A 146 12.41 3.93 5.72
C TRP A 146 10.91 3.71 5.99
N ILE A 147 10.37 2.51 5.72
CA ILE A 147 8.94 2.26 5.95
C ILE A 147 8.59 2.28 7.44
N ASN A 148 9.50 1.84 8.31
CA ASN A 148 9.31 1.91 9.76
C ASN A 148 9.32 3.36 10.24
N GLU A 149 10.26 4.18 9.79
CA GLU A 149 10.31 5.62 10.09
C GLU A 149 9.06 6.32 9.58
N LEU A 150 8.63 6.05 8.34
CA LEU A 150 7.42 6.61 7.77
C LEU A 150 6.16 6.23 8.57
N THR A 151 6.06 4.97 9.02
CA THR A 151 4.94 4.50 9.84
C THR A 151 4.93 5.20 11.20
N LEU A 152 6.09 5.31 11.85
CA LEU A 152 6.23 6.04 13.11
C LEU A 152 5.89 7.52 12.94
N ASP A 153 6.34 8.15 11.87
CA ASP A 153 6.02 9.54 11.55
C ASP A 153 4.51 9.71 11.33
N LEU A 154 3.85 8.78 10.64
CA LEU A 154 2.40 8.80 10.45
C LEU A 154 1.61 8.59 11.74
N ASP A 155 2.08 7.71 12.62
CA ASP A 155 1.43 7.43 13.90
C ASP A 155 1.67 8.56 14.91
N THR A 156 2.81 9.24 14.81
CA THR A 156 3.18 10.41 15.62
C THR A 156 2.75 11.73 15.01
N LEU A 157 2.26 11.73 13.75
CA LEU A 157 1.71 12.91 13.10
C LEU A 157 0.57 13.42 13.97
N ASN A 158 0.87 14.51 14.66
CA ASN A 158 -0.07 15.27 15.43
C ASN A 158 -1.10 15.79 14.44
N TYR A 159 -2.21 15.06 14.25
CA TYR A 159 -3.29 15.38 13.31
C TYR A 159 -3.74 16.84 13.45
N SER A 160 -3.57 17.44 14.63
CA SER A 160 -3.73 18.87 14.88
C SER A 160 -2.91 19.76 13.94
N LYS A 161 -1.64 19.46 13.66
CA LYS A 161 -0.74 20.26 12.81
C LYS A 161 -1.14 20.19 11.33
N LEU A 162 -1.61 19.04 10.86
CA LEU A 162 -2.15 18.87 9.50
C LEU A 162 -3.50 19.59 9.34
N LEU A 163 -4.37 19.54 10.35
CA LEU A 163 -5.62 20.29 10.38
C LEU A 163 -5.35 21.80 10.40
N GLU A 164 -4.40 22.24 11.22
CA GLU A 164 -3.98 23.64 11.33
C GLU A 164 -3.42 24.17 10.00
N GLN A 165 -2.55 23.41 9.33
CA GLN A 165 -2.05 23.76 7.99
C GLN A 165 -3.17 23.83 6.94
N LYS A 166 -4.17 22.95 7.02
CA LYS A 166 -5.31 22.95 6.11
C LYS A 166 -6.23 24.16 6.35
N VAL A 167 -6.43 24.54 7.61
CA VAL A 167 -7.17 25.75 8.01
C VAL A 167 -6.43 27.01 7.55
N ILE A 168 -5.11 27.10 7.78
CA ILE A 168 -4.29 28.23 7.33
C ILE A 168 -4.36 28.38 5.81
N LYS A 169 -4.29 27.27 5.06
CA LYS A 169 -4.40 27.30 3.60
C LYS A 169 -5.77 27.81 3.13
N HIS A 170 -6.86 27.39 3.79
CA HIS A 170 -8.22 27.77 3.40
C HIS A 170 -8.61 29.20 3.84
N ASN A 171 -7.95 29.74 4.86
CA ASN A 171 -8.20 31.10 5.35
C ASN A 171 -7.32 32.16 4.66
N ASN A 172 -6.31 31.73 3.88
CA ASN A 172 -5.42 32.60 3.12
C ASN A 172 -5.76 32.63 1.61
N ASP A 173 -6.82 31.94 1.19
CA ASP A 173 -7.50 32.08 -0.10
C ASP A 173 -8.79 32.91 0.09
#